data_AF-A0A319BG71-F1
#
_entry.id   AF-A0A319BG71-F1
#
_cell.length_a   1.000
_cell.length_b   1.000
_cell.length_c   1.000
_cell.angle_alpha   90.00
_cell.angle_beta   90.00
_cell.angle_gamma   90.00
#
_symmetry.space_group_name_H-M   'P 1'
#
loop_
_entity.id
_entity.type
_entity.pdbx_description
1 polymer ?
#
loop_
_entity_poly.entity_id
_entity_poly.type
_entity_poly.pdbx_seq_one_letter_code
_entity_poly.pdbx_strand_id
1 'polypeptide(L)'
;MAPIPLSTVDTDLKDVIQHLFEIQSAVHGYLGPETQQELVRKIKNLTLALSTLSTHTSDNHPDAQSQSPGNSNDPPIHSIQLPPEIIDYVDAARNPDIYTREFVELIQRGNQDLKGKKEAFGSFRDVLAREMRGAMPEIRGEVDRVVASFGGDGNGNNNGEGRG
;
A
#
# COMPACT_ATOMS: atom_id res chain seq x y z
N MET A 1 25.38 -10.60 -6.43
CA MET A 1 25.24 -9.41 -7.31
C MET A 1 24.79 -8.25 -6.43
N ALA A 2 25.21 -7.02 -6.72
CA ALA A 2 24.77 -5.86 -5.92
C ALA A 2 23.27 -5.59 -6.15
N PRO A 3 22.55 -5.05 -5.17
CA PRO A 3 21.13 -4.73 -5.32
C PRO A 3 20.93 -3.67 -6.42
N ILE A 4 20.02 -3.96 -7.34
CA ILE A 4 19.71 -3.08 -8.47
C ILE A 4 18.70 -2.03 -8.00
N PRO A 5 19.04 -0.73 -8.07
CA PRO A 5 18.14 0.33 -7.63
C PRO A 5 17.00 0.54 -8.62
N LEU A 6 15.87 1.05 -8.12
CA LEU A 6 14.69 1.35 -8.94
C LEU A 6 15.01 2.31 -10.09
N SER A 7 15.88 3.30 -9.87
CA SER A 7 16.30 4.26 -10.91
C SER A 7 16.98 3.62 -12.13
N THR A 8 17.71 2.51 -11.93
CA THR A 8 18.35 1.77 -13.03
C THR A 8 17.29 1.10 -13.89
N VAL A 9 16.30 0.47 -13.27
CA VAL A 9 15.18 -0.17 -13.98
C VAL A 9 14.33 0.86 -14.75
N ASP A 10 14.09 2.04 -14.16
CA ASP A 10 13.41 3.15 -14.85
C ASP A 10 14.18 3.62 -16.09
N THR A 11 15.51 3.69 -16.00
CA THR A 11 16.37 4.04 -17.14
C THR A 11 16.30 2.97 -18.24
N ASP A 12 16.44 1.70 -17.87
CA ASP A 12 16.35 0.58 -18.82
C ASP A 12 15.00 0.56 -19.56
N LEU A 13 13.90 0.85 -18.85
CA LEU A 13 12.56 0.89 -19.42
C LEU A 13 12.40 2.05 -20.42
N LYS A 14 12.95 3.23 -20.11
CA LYS A 14 12.98 4.38 -21.04
C LYS A 14 13.77 4.06 -22.30
N ASP A 15 14.92 3.40 -22.16
CA ASP A 15 15.76 3.00 -23.30
C ASP A 15 15.03 2.00 -24.22
N VAL A 16 14.31 1.03 -23.64
CA VAL A 16 13.46 0.10 -24.41
C VAL A 16 12.36 0.83 -25.19
N ILE A 17 11.65 1.76 -24.55
CA ILE A 17 10.60 2.57 -25.22
C ILE A 17 11.20 3.39 -26.36
N GLN A 18 12.36 4.01 -26.13
CA GLN A 18 13.07 4.78 -27.14
C GLN A 18 13.48 3.92 -28.35
N HIS A 19 14.00 2.71 -28.11
CA HIS A 19 14.31 1.76 -29.19
C HIS A 19 13.06 1.35 -29.99
N LEU A 20 11.92 1.12 -29.34
CA LEU A 20 10.65 0.81 -30.02
C LEU A 20 10.19 1.97 -30.91
N PHE A 21 10.26 3.21 -30.41
CA PHE A 21 9.89 4.39 -31.18
C PHE A 21 10.79 4.59 -32.40
N GLU A 22 12.10 4.43 -32.24
CA GLU A 22 13.06 4.53 -33.34
C GLU A 22 12.85 3.45 -34.42
N ILE A 23 12.51 2.23 -34.01
CA ILE A 23 12.17 1.15 -34.93
C ILE A 23 10.90 1.50 -35.71
N GLN A 24 9.85 1.96 -35.04
CA GLN A 24 8.62 2.40 -35.69
C GLN A 24 8.88 3.49 -36.74
N SER A 25 9.69 4.49 -36.38
CA SER A 25 10.08 5.56 -37.30
C SER A 25 10.87 5.03 -38.51
N ALA A 26 11.86 4.17 -38.29
CA ALA A 26 12.67 3.57 -39.36
C ALA A 26 11.85 2.67 -40.31
N VAL A 27 10.86 1.95 -39.80
CA VAL A 27 9.93 1.13 -40.60
C VAL A 27 9.02 2.02 -41.45
N HIS A 28 8.48 3.10 -40.88
CA HIS A 28 7.61 4.02 -41.61
C HIS A 28 8.36 4.76 -42.74
N GLY A 29 9.62 5.14 -42.49
CA GLY A 29 10.51 5.77 -43.46
C GLY A 29 11.39 4.79 -44.24
N TYR A 30 10.91 3.58 -44.54
CA TYR A 30 11.72 2.57 -45.22
C TYR A 30 12.01 2.96 -46.67
N LEU A 31 13.28 3.25 -46.98
CA LEU A 31 13.72 3.71 -48.31
C LEU A 31 14.69 2.73 -49.01
N GLY A 32 14.87 1.51 -48.48
CA GLY A 32 15.62 0.44 -49.15
C GLY A 32 16.75 -0.17 -48.30
N PRO A 33 17.84 -0.66 -48.92
CA PRO A 33 18.80 -1.55 -48.27
C PRO A 33 19.64 -0.90 -47.15
N GLU A 34 19.87 0.41 -47.18
CA GLU A 34 20.53 1.11 -46.06
C GLU A 34 19.63 1.16 -44.82
N THR A 35 18.33 1.46 -45.01
CA THR A 35 17.35 1.44 -43.92
C THR A 35 17.18 0.04 -43.33
N GLN A 36 17.35 -1.00 -44.16
CA GLN A 36 17.31 -2.39 -43.71
C GLN A 36 18.45 -2.73 -42.74
N GLN A 37 19.68 -2.28 -43.00
CA GLN A 37 20.82 -2.54 -42.11
C GLN A 37 20.65 -1.84 -40.76
N GLU A 38 20.18 -0.59 -40.79
CA GLU A 38 19.88 0.17 -39.57
C GLU A 38 18.73 -0.44 -38.76
N LEU A 39 17.70 -0.95 -39.41
CA LEU A 39 16.61 -1.66 -38.75
C LEU A 39 17.10 -2.90 -38.00
N VAL A 40 17.93 -3.72 -38.66
CA VAL A 40 18.52 -4.92 -38.04
C VAL A 40 19.39 -4.56 -36.83
N ARG A 41 20.17 -3.48 -36.92
CA ARG A 41 20.95 -2.98 -35.79
C ARG A 41 20.06 -2.54 -34.62
N LYS A 42 18.98 -1.81 -34.87
CA LYS A 42 18.03 -1.37 -33.84
C LYS A 42 17.32 -2.55 -33.17
N ILE A 43 16.92 -3.58 -33.93
CA ILE A 43 16.32 -4.80 -33.37
C ILE A 43 17.30 -5.55 -32.45
N LYS A 44 18.58 -5.63 -32.83
CA LYS A 44 19.62 -6.23 -31.98
C LYS A 44 19.78 -5.45 -30.67
N ASN A 45 19.84 -4.12 -30.73
CA ASN A 45 19.91 -3.27 -29.54
C ASN A 45 18.68 -3.44 -28.64
N LEU A 46 17.48 -3.49 -29.22
CA LEU A 46 16.25 -3.76 -28.47
C LEU A 46 16.30 -5.12 -27.75
N THR A 47 16.80 -6.17 -28.41
CA THR A 47 16.92 -7.50 -27.80
C THR A 47 17.89 -7.50 -26.63
N LEU A 48 19.02 -6.80 -26.76
CA LEU A 48 19.98 -6.63 -25.67
C LEU A 48 19.35 -5.85 -24.50
N ALA A 49 18.65 -4.74 -24.77
CA ALA A 49 17.99 -3.94 -23.75
C ALA A 49 16.90 -4.74 -23.00
N LEU A 50 16.07 -5.50 -23.71
CA LEU A 50 15.06 -6.38 -23.11
C LEU A 50 15.69 -7.50 -22.26
N SER A 51 16.80 -8.07 -22.72
CA SER A 51 17.54 -9.08 -21.95
C SER A 51 18.10 -8.47 -20.66
N THR A 52 18.69 -7.27 -20.73
CA THR A 52 19.20 -6.55 -19.55
C THR A 52 18.06 -6.26 -18.57
N LEU A 53 16.96 -5.67 -19.05
CA LEU A 53 15.78 -5.37 -18.23
C LEU A 53 15.22 -6.63 -17.57
N SER A 54 15.13 -7.74 -18.30
CA SER A 54 14.70 -9.03 -17.75
C SER A 54 15.64 -9.51 -16.66
N THR A 55 16.97 -9.45 -16.85
CA THR A 55 17.93 -9.86 -15.81
C THR A 55 17.89 -8.95 -14.58
N HIS A 56 17.62 -7.65 -14.76
CA HIS A 56 17.54 -6.68 -13.67
C HIS A 56 16.26 -6.79 -12.84
N THR A 57 15.18 -7.27 -13.45
CA THR A 57 13.87 -7.45 -12.82
C THR A 57 13.59 -8.89 -12.40
N SER A 58 14.44 -9.84 -12.79
CA SER A 58 14.29 -11.25 -12.43
C SER A 58 14.35 -11.45 -10.91
N ASP A 59 13.36 -12.18 -10.40
CA ASP A 59 13.25 -12.58 -8.99
C ASP A 59 14.37 -13.57 -8.66
N ASN A 60 15.54 -13.05 -8.27
CA ASN A 60 16.68 -13.89 -7.94
C ASN A 60 17.32 -13.41 -6.62
N HIS A 61 16.63 -13.56 -5.48
CA HIS A 61 17.34 -13.96 -4.24
C HIS A 61 16.48 -14.61 -3.14
N PRO A 62 16.95 -15.74 -2.54
CA PRO A 62 16.36 -16.43 -1.37
C PRO A 62 16.57 -15.77 0.01
N ASP A 63 17.32 -14.68 0.13
CA ASP A 63 17.62 -14.06 1.43
C ASP A 63 17.19 -12.59 1.47
N ALA A 64 15.93 -12.37 1.87
CA ALA A 64 15.38 -11.06 2.23
C ALA A 64 15.71 -10.65 3.68
N GLN A 65 16.76 -11.23 4.27
CA GLN A 65 17.24 -10.87 5.60
C GLN A 65 18.68 -10.42 5.48
N SER A 66 18.96 -9.21 5.98
CA SER A 66 20.30 -8.61 6.11
C SER A 66 20.79 -7.84 4.90
N GLN A 67 20.23 -6.64 4.67
CA GLN A 67 21.07 -5.54 4.18
C GLN A 67 20.51 -4.17 4.56
N SER A 68 21.44 -3.35 5.08
CA SER A 68 21.35 -2.00 5.63
C SER A 68 20.51 -1.01 4.81
N PRO A 69 20.06 0.11 5.42
CA PRO A 69 19.25 1.11 4.73
C PRO A 69 20.06 1.73 3.59
N GLY A 70 19.81 1.27 2.37
CA GLY A 70 20.16 2.02 1.17
C GLY A 70 19.44 3.38 1.17
N ASN A 71 19.87 4.30 0.31
CA ASN A 71 19.22 5.60 0.15
C ASN A 71 17.70 5.44 0.08
N SER A 72 16.97 6.05 1.03
CA SER A 72 15.51 5.98 1.11
C SER A 72 14.79 6.46 -0.15
N ASN A 73 15.47 7.27 -0.96
CA ASN A 73 14.95 7.82 -2.21
C ASN A 73 15.07 6.87 -3.41
N ASP A 74 15.89 5.81 -3.31
CA ASP A 74 16.11 4.88 -4.42
C ASP A 74 16.26 3.45 -3.89
N PRO A 75 15.14 2.83 -3.46
CA PRO A 75 15.16 1.50 -2.89
C PRO A 75 15.50 0.44 -3.97
N PRO A 76 16.08 -0.70 -3.57
CA PRO A 76 16.24 -1.84 -4.48
C PRO A 76 14.89 -2.31 -5.01
N ILE A 77 14.80 -2.66 -6.30
CA ILE A 77 13.55 -3.07 -6.96
C ILE A 77 12.83 -4.21 -6.23
N HIS A 78 13.60 -5.18 -5.72
CA HIS A 78 13.09 -6.37 -5.03
C HIS A 78 12.54 -6.09 -3.61
N SER A 79 12.76 -4.88 -3.07
CA SER A 79 12.18 -4.49 -1.77
C SER A 79 10.76 -3.94 -1.91
N ILE A 80 10.32 -3.66 -3.14
CA ILE A 80 9.01 -3.08 -3.44
C ILE A 80 8.02 -4.22 -3.66
N GLN A 81 6.96 -4.25 -2.86
CA GLN A 81 5.83 -5.16 -3.03
C GLN A 81 4.62 -4.39 -3.52
N LEU A 82 3.96 -4.90 -4.55
CA LEU A 82 2.78 -4.29 -5.15
C LEU A 82 1.57 -5.19 -4.93
N PRO A 83 0.45 -4.64 -4.41
CA PRO A 83 -0.83 -5.34 -4.41
C PRO A 83 -1.25 -5.72 -5.84
N PRO A 84 -1.82 -6.91 -6.05
CA PRO A 84 -2.22 -7.37 -7.38
C PRO A 84 -3.28 -6.46 -8.02
N GLU A 85 -4.11 -5.78 -7.22
CA GLU A 85 -5.14 -4.87 -7.72
C GLU A 85 -4.54 -3.68 -8.48
N ILE A 86 -3.30 -3.27 -8.19
CA ILE A 86 -2.63 -2.19 -8.92
C ILE A 86 -2.39 -2.60 -10.39
N ILE A 87 -2.17 -3.89 -10.66
CA ILE A 87 -1.98 -4.39 -12.02
C ILE A 87 -3.25 -4.16 -12.85
N ASP A 88 -4.42 -4.46 -12.28
CA ASP A 88 -5.71 -4.23 -12.93
C ASP A 88 -5.94 -2.74 -13.27
N TYR A 89 -5.46 -1.82 -12.42
CA TYR A 89 -5.53 -0.39 -12.70
C TYR A 89 -4.69 0.00 -13.91
N VAL A 90 -3.45 -0.50 -13.98
CA VAL A 90 -2.53 -0.23 -15.10
C VAL A 90 -3.07 -0.84 -16.40
N ASP A 91 -3.56 -2.07 -16.36
CA ASP A 91 -4.14 -2.76 -17.52
C ASP A 91 -5.39 -2.05 -18.06
N ALA A 92 -6.20 -1.45 -17.16
CA ALA A 92 -7.35 -0.63 -17.52
C ALA A 92 -6.99 0.82 -17.91
N ALA A 93 -5.70 1.16 -18.02
CA ALA A 93 -5.20 2.52 -18.26
C ALA A 93 -5.72 3.56 -17.24
N ARG A 94 -6.02 3.12 -16.01
CA ARG A 94 -6.45 3.97 -14.89
C ARG A 94 -5.23 4.39 -14.08
N ASN A 95 -5.24 5.61 -13.53
CA ASN A 95 -4.16 6.08 -12.67
C ASN A 95 -4.06 5.21 -11.39
N PRO A 96 -2.95 4.50 -11.13
CA PRO A 96 -2.76 3.67 -9.93
C PRO A 96 -2.78 4.47 -8.62
N ASP A 97 -2.52 5.78 -8.64
CA ASP A 97 -2.62 6.64 -7.45
C ASP A 97 -4.06 6.70 -6.89
N ILE A 98 -5.05 6.36 -7.71
CA ILE A 98 -6.43 6.29 -7.25
C ILE A 98 -6.62 5.10 -6.29
N TYR A 99 -5.95 3.97 -6.52
CA TYR A 99 -5.99 2.82 -5.60
C TYR A 99 -5.45 3.20 -4.22
N THR A 100 -4.29 3.86 -4.17
CA THR A 100 -3.67 4.25 -2.90
C THR A 100 -4.53 5.26 -2.16
N ARG A 101 -5.13 6.22 -2.87
CA ARG A 101 -6.11 7.15 -2.31
C ARG A 101 -7.33 6.43 -1.76
N GLU A 102 -7.99 5.59 -2.55
CA GLU A 102 -9.18 4.82 -2.14
C GLU A 102 -8.87 3.93 -0.93
N PHE A 103 -7.66 3.34 -0.89
CA PHE A 103 -7.20 2.54 0.24
C PHE A 103 -7.09 3.36 1.53
N VAL A 104 -6.47 4.54 1.48
CA VAL A 104 -6.38 5.44 2.65
C VAL A 104 -7.77 5.89 3.11
N GLU A 105 -8.65 6.26 2.17
CA GLU A 105 -10.03 6.63 2.47
C GLU A 105 -10.81 5.47 3.12
N LEU A 106 -10.62 4.24 2.63
CA LEU A 106 -11.22 3.03 3.20
C LEU A 106 -10.74 2.77 4.63
N ILE A 107 -9.43 2.87 4.87
CA ILE A 107 -8.84 2.68 6.20
C ILE A 107 -9.33 3.76 7.17
N GLN A 108 -9.38 5.02 6.73
CA GLN A 108 -9.89 6.12 7.56
C GLN A 108 -11.36 5.90 7.95
N ARG A 109 -12.20 5.55 6.97
CA ARG A 109 -13.62 5.24 7.21
C ARG A 109 -13.79 4.03 8.13
N GLY A 110 -13.00 2.97 7.92
CA GLY A 110 -13.01 1.79 8.76
C GLY A 110 -12.60 2.09 10.21
N ASN A 111 -11.54 2.89 10.40
CA ASN A 111 -11.09 3.31 11.73
C ASN A 111 -12.14 4.16 12.45
N GLN A 112 -12.82 5.06 11.74
CA GLN A 112 -13.89 5.87 12.30
C GLN A 112 -15.11 5.00 12.69
N ASP A 113 -15.50 4.06 11.84
CA ASP A 113 -16.60 3.12 12.13
C ASP A 113 -16.28 2.24 13.35
N LEU A 114 -15.07 1.68 13.43
CA LEU A 114 -14.63 0.90 14.58
C LEU A 114 -14.59 1.73 15.87
N LYS A 115 -14.10 2.97 15.79
CA LYS A 115 -14.11 3.90 16.92
C LYS A 115 -15.55 4.19 17.38
N GLY A 116 -16.45 4.51 16.46
CA GLY A 116 -17.87 4.76 16.77
C GLY A 116 -18.56 3.56 17.39
N LYS A 117 -18.31 2.35 16.88
CA LYS A 117 -18.80 1.10 17.47
C LYS A 117 -18.26 0.90 18.88
N LYS A 118 -16.96 1.10 19.10
CA LYS A 118 -16.34 1.00 20.43
C LYS A 118 -16.99 1.96 21.42
N GLU A 119 -17.22 3.21 21.03
CA GLU A 119 -17.86 4.24 21.86
C GLU A 119 -19.33 3.90 22.17
N ALA A 120 -20.07 3.39 21.18
CA ALA A 120 -21.45 2.94 21.35
C ALA A 120 -21.55 1.73 22.31
N PHE A 121 -20.67 0.74 22.15
CA PHE A 121 -20.60 -0.40 23.08
C PHE A 121 -20.17 0.00 24.49
N GLY A 122 -19.24 0.96 24.62
CA GLY A 122 -18.88 1.55 25.90
C GLY A 122 -20.07 2.22 26.58
N SER A 123 -20.81 3.05 25.84
CA SER A 123 -22.02 3.71 26.34
C SER A 123 -23.11 2.71 26.73
N PHE A 124 -23.32 1.67 25.92
CA PHE A 124 -24.27 0.61 26.22
C PHE A 124 -23.89 -0.16 27.49
N ARG A 125 -22.61 -0.51 27.65
CA ARG A 125 -22.07 -1.13 28.87
C ARG A 125 -22.39 -0.28 30.10
N ASP A 126 -22.14 1.03 30.03
CA ASP A 126 -22.29 1.93 31.18
C ASP A 126 -23.76 2.10 31.58
N VAL A 127 -24.66 2.23 30.60
CA VAL A 127 -26.11 2.24 30.84
C VAL A 127 -26.59 0.93 31.43
N LEU A 128 -26.21 -0.21 30.84
CA LEU A 128 -26.60 -1.54 31.33
C LEU A 128 -26.12 -1.77 32.77
N ALA A 129 -24.88 -1.40 33.07
CA ALA A 129 -24.34 -1.50 34.43
C ALA A 129 -25.13 -0.64 35.42
N ARG A 130 -25.52 0.59 35.05
CA ARG A 130 -26.36 1.45 35.89
C ARG A 130 -27.72 0.83 36.16
N GLU A 131 -28.41 0.33 35.13
CA GLU A 131 -29.73 -0.29 35.30
C GLU A 131 -29.64 -1.59 36.13
N MET A 132 -28.60 -2.41 35.94
CA MET A 132 -28.37 -3.62 36.74
C MET A 132 -28.11 -3.30 38.21
N ARG A 133 -27.34 -2.26 38.53
CA ARG A 133 -27.16 -1.79 39.93
C ARG A 133 -28.48 -1.31 40.54
N GLY A 134 -29.34 -0.68 39.75
CA GLY A 134 -30.65 -0.19 40.20
C GLY A 134 -31.62 -1.33 40.49
N ALA A 135 -31.74 -2.28 39.55
CA ALA A 135 -32.70 -3.38 39.62
C ALA A 135 -32.27 -4.53 40.55
N MET A 136 -30.97 -4.79 40.69
CA MET A 136 -30.43 -5.92 41.47
C MET A 136 -29.31 -5.45 42.42
N PRO A 137 -29.65 -5.00 43.64
CA PRO A 137 -28.67 -4.46 44.59
C PRO A 137 -27.64 -5.49 45.08
N GLU A 138 -27.98 -6.77 45.07
CA GLU A 138 -27.15 -7.89 45.55
C GLU A 138 -25.90 -8.17 44.69
N ILE A 139 -25.95 -7.86 43.39
CA ILE A 139 -24.85 -8.12 42.43
C ILE A 139 -24.03 -6.86 42.09
N ARG A 140 -24.27 -5.73 42.77
CA ARG A 140 -23.60 -4.44 42.47
C ARG A 140 -22.08 -4.54 42.41
N GLY A 141 -21.48 -5.18 43.41
CA GLY A 141 -20.02 -5.34 43.49
C GLY A 141 -19.45 -6.18 42.36
N GLU A 142 -20.21 -7.14 41.84
CA GLU A 142 -19.81 -7.95 40.68
C GLU A 142 -19.89 -7.14 39.39
N VAL A 143 -20.97 -6.37 39.20
CA VAL A 143 -21.14 -5.46 38.05
C VAL A 143 -20.01 -4.41 38.01
N ASP A 144 -19.65 -3.82 39.16
CA ASP A 144 -18.55 -2.85 39.26
C ASP A 144 -17.19 -3.46 38.91
N ARG A 145 -16.93 -4.68 39.39
CA ARG A 145 -15.71 -5.41 39.07
C ARG A 145 -15.61 -5.68 37.57
N VAL A 146 -16.71 -6.09 36.93
CA VAL A 146 -16.75 -6.37 35.48
C VAL A 146 -16.50 -5.07 34.70
N VAL A 147 -17.21 -3.99 34.99
CA VAL A 147 -17.03 -2.71 34.29
C VAL A 147 -15.58 -2.20 34.41
N ALA A 148 -14.99 -2.26 35.62
CA ALA A 148 -13.61 -1.87 35.85
C ALA A 148 -12.61 -2.75 35.05
N SER A 149 -12.86 -4.05 34.96
CA SER A 149 -12.02 -4.97 34.18
C SER A 149 -12.06 -4.71 32.66
N PHE A 150 -13.17 -4.18 32.15
CA PHE A 150 -13.33 -3.78 30.75
C PHE A 150 -12.95 -2.30 30.49
N GLY A 151 -12.22 -1.67 31.42
CA GLY A 151 -11.73 -0.30 31.29
C GLY A 151 -12.84 0.76 31.31
N GLY A 152 -13.98 0.45 31.93
CA GLY A 152 -15.01 1.44 32.22
C GLY A 152 -14.72 2.14 33.55
N ASP A 153 -14.89 3.46 33.57
CA ASP A 153 -14.86 4.21 34.82
C ASP A 153 -16.02 3.73 35.69
N GLY A 154 -15.72 2.89 36.67
CA GLY A 154 -16.67 2.39 37.67
C GLY A 154 -17.23 3.48 38.60
N ASN A 155 -17.10 4.76 38.25
CA ASN A 155 -17.42 5.90 39.10
C ASN A 155 -18.45 6.81 38.44
N GLY A 156 -19.68 6.32 38.33
CA GLY A 156 -20.85 7.20 38.20
C GLY A 156 -21.11 7.89 39.54
N ASN A 157 -20.22 8.78 39.97
CA ASN A 157 -20.48 9.62 41.13
C ASN A 157 -21.10 10.94 40.66
N ASN A 158 -22.33 11.15 41.11
CA ASN A 158 -23.06 12.42 41.07
C ASN A 158 -22.13 13.62 41.28
N ASN A 159 -22.25 14.64 40.42
CA ASN A 159 -22.27 16.05 40.82
C ASN A 159 -22.54 16.94 39.61
N GLY A 160 -23.82 17.20 39.36
CA GLY A 160 -24.23 18.49 38.84
C GLY A 160 -24.19 19.49 40.00
N GLU A 161 -23.08 20.18 40.18
CA GLU A 161 -23.03 21.43 40.93
C GLU A 161 -22.18 22.44 40.15
N GLY A 162 -22.80 23.60 39.93
CA GLY A 162 -22.37 24.59 38.96
C GLY A 162 -21.02 25.22 39.25
N ARG A 163 -20.43 25.75 38.18
CA ARG A 163 -19.48 26.85 38.24
C ARG A 163 -19.87 27.86 37.17
N GLY A 164 -20.16 29.07 37.62
CA GLY A 164 -20.24 30.26 36.78
C GLY A 164 -18.86 30.79 36.43
#